data_AF-A0A7V9KEW7-F1
#
_entry.id   AF-A0A7V9KEW7-F1
#
_cell.length_a   1.000
_cell.length_b   1.000
_cell.length_c   1.000
_cell.angle_alpha   90.00
_cell.angle_beta   90.00
_cell.angle_gamma   90.00
#
_symmetry.space_group_name_H-M   'P 1'
#
loop_
_entity.id
_entity.type
_entity.pdbx_description
1 polymer ?
#
loop_
_entity_poly.entity_id
_entity_poly.type
_entity_poly.pdbx_seq_one_letter_code
_entity_poly.pdbx_strand_id
1 'polypeptide(L)'
;MRGAPLGVALAVATLAFSGCGAEEKTSSSKSESSGGGAASNEAAQQKVEQQLGGSCTLKQYGGKATDLKSATVGFSQSEKEANPFRVAETQSIRDEAKKVGVKRLIVTNANSQLNKQISDIQDLVARGVNALVVAPLNSEGLEPALAAARKRDVAVITVDRKLTGPQHCKDYLTFIGSDFVQQGQRAADAMIKATGGKANVAILLGSSGNNVTEDRNKGFLDRMKEKAPGIKIVAQQTGEFLREKGQSV
;
A
#
# COMPACT_ATOMS: atom_id res chain seq x y z
N MET A 1 12.87 -38.32 -42.61
CA MET A 1 13.55 -37.49 -43.65
C MET A 1 12.49 -36.68 -44.38
N ARG A 2 12.76 -35.37 -44.49
CA ARG A 2 12.21 -34.41 -45.47
C ARG A 2 10.74 -34.04 -45.37
N GLY A 3 10.52 -32.87 -44.77
CA GLY A 3 9.35 -32.03 -45.01
C GLY A 3 9.36 -31.45 -46.42
N ALA A 4 8.16 -31.07 -46.88
CA ALA A 4 7.90 -30.33 -48.10
C ALA A 4 7.40 -28.92 -47.72
N PRO A 5 7.82 -27.86 -48.43
CA PRO A 5 7.30 -26.52 -48.22
C PRO A 5 6.16 -26.21 -49.21
N LEU A 6 5.13 -25.51 -48.74
CA LEU A 6 4.17 -24.80 -49.58
C LEU A 6 4.28 -23.31 -49.25
N GLY A 7 4.71 -22.51 -50.21
CA GLY A 7 4.50 -21.07 -50.19
C GLY A 7 3.10 -20.71 -50.66
N VAL A 8 2.72 -19.44 -50.50
CA VAL A 8 2.16 -18.55 -51.54
C VAL A 8 1.47 -17.31 -50.91
N ALA A 9 1.81 -16.17 -51.52
CA ALA A 9 1.08 -14.90 -51.75
C ALA A 9 0.60 -13.98 -50.61
N LEU A 10 1.35 -12.88 -50.53
CA LEU A 10 0.98 -11.45 -50.56
C LEU A 10 -0.46 -11.08 -51.02
N ALA A 11 -1.11 -10.16 -50.29
CA ALA A 11 -2.03 -9.16 -50.85
C ALA A 11 -2.08 -7.91 -49.95
N VAL A 12 -1.71 -6.76 -50.55
CA VAL A 12 -1.83 -5.40 -50.00
C VAL A 12 -3.07 -4.77 -50.61
N ALA A 13 -3.89 -4.08 -49.81
CA ALA A 13 -4.95 -3.23 -50.33
C ALA A 13 -5.02 -1.91 -49.54
N THR A 14 -4.48 -0.85 -50.15
CA THR A 14 -4.68 0.56 -49.80
C THR A 14 -5.79 1.12 -50.70
N LEU A 15 -6.75 1.85 -50.14
CA LEU A 15 -7.71 2.66 -50.89
C LEU A 15 -7.84 4.04 -50.22
N ALA A 16 -7.72 5.07 -51.05
CA ALA A 16 -7.62 6.48 -50.69
C ALA A 16 -8.95 7.23 -50.90
N PHE A 17 -9.07 8.33 -50.14
CA PHE A 17 -9.87 9.56 -50.28
C PHE A 17 -10.88 9.71 -51.44
N SER A 18 -12.07 10.21 -51.08
CA SER A 18 -12.73 11.29 -51.83
C SER A 18 -13.69 12.05 -50.90
N GLY A 19 -13.52 13.37 -50.80
CA GLY A 19 -14.49 14.29 -50.18
C GLY A 19 -15.37 14.96 -51.24
N CYS A 20 -16.48 15.55 -50.81
CA CYS A 20 -17.06 16.80 -51.35
C CYS A 20 -18.18 17.28 -50.41
N GLY A 21 -18.22 18.59 -50.15
CA GLY A 21 -19.18 19.24 -49.27
C GLY A 21 -20.37 19.88 -50.00
N ALA A 22 -21.33 20.37 -49.20
CA ALA A 22 -22.30 21.40 -49.53
C ALA A 22 -22.83 22.05 -48.22
N GLU A 23 -22.81 23.38 -48.16
CA GLU A 23 -23.42 24.23 -47.12
C GLU A 23 -24.93 24.43 -47.37
N GLU A 24 -25.75 24.51 -46.30
CA GLU A 24 -26.51 25.74 -45.93
C GLU A 24 -27.30 25.60 -44.60
N LYS A 25 -27.11 26.63 -43.76
CA LYS A 25 -28.03 27.31 -42.80
C LYS A 25 -28.63 26.59 -41.56
N THR A 26 -28.00 26.95 -40.43
CA THR A 26 -28.56 27.57 -39.21
C THR A 26 -29.78 26.94 -38.52
N SER A 27 -29.54 26.32 -37.36
CA SER A 27 -30.29 26.59 -36.12
C SER A 27 -29.58 25.96 -34.92
N SER A 28 -29.40 26.77 -33.88
CA SER A 28 -28.74 26.47 -32.61
C SER A 28 -29.35 25.31 -31.83
N SER A 29 -28.52 24.41 -31.30
CA SER A 29 -28.21 24.34 -29.85
C SER A 29 -27.46 23.06 -29.47
N LYS A 30 -26.40 23.26 -28.65
CA LYS A 30 -25.80 22.35 -27.67
C LYS A 30 -25.54 20.89 -28.08
N SER A 31 -24.26 20.59 -28.36
CA SER A 31 -23.52 19.45 -27.80
C SER A 31 -22.25 19.22 -28.63
N GLU A 32 -21.09 19.24 -27.99
CA GLU A 32 -19.85 18.49 -28.32
C GLU A 32 -18.89 18.81 -27.16
N SER A 33 -18.30 17.89 -26.39
CA SER A 33 -17.70 16.59 -26.69
C SER A 33 -16.80 16.62 -27.91
N SER A 34 -15.54 16.99 -27.72
CA SER A 34 -14.41 16.15 -28.14
C SER A 34 -13.09 16.71 -27.60
N GLY A 35 -12.12 15.83 -27.41
CA GLY A 35 -10.74 16.23 -27.15
C GLY A 35 -10.01 15.29 -26.21
N GLY A 36 -9.81 14.04 -26.64
CA GLY A 36 -8.84 13.16 -26.01
C GLY A 36 -7.45 13.80 -26.06
N GLY A 37 -6.91 14.08 -24.88
CA GLY A 37 -5.53 14.49 -24.66
C GLY A 37 -4.89 13.52 -23.67
N ALA A 38 -3.69 13.07 -24.02
CA ALA A 38 -2.88 12.09 -23.30
C ALA A 38 -2.98 12.23 -21.77
N ALA A 39 -3.37 11.13 -21.12
CA ALA A 39 -3.31 11.02 -19.68
C ALA A 39 -1.83 11.00 -19.26
N SER A 40 -1.30 12.17 -18.90
CA SER A 40 -0.10 12.26 -18.08
C SER A 40 -0.42 11.59 -16.74
N ASN A 41 0.27 10.48 -16.47
CA ASN A 41 0.37 9.90 -15.13
C ASN A 41 1.12 10.90 -14.24
N GLU A 42 0.43 11.94 -13.80
CA GLU A 42 0.82 12.62 -12.57
C GLU A 42 0.55 11.63 -11.44
N ALA A 43 1.63 11.10 -10.87
CA ALA A 43 1.59 10.34 -9.64
C ALA A 43 0.81 11.18 -8.61
N ALA A 44 -0.43 10.80 -8.34
CA ALA A 44 -1.28 11.46 -7.39
C ALA A 44 -0.56 11.47 -6.04
N GLN A 45 0.04 12.60 -5.68
CA GLN A 45 0.66 12.80 -4.38
C GLN A 45 -0.44 12.65 -3.34
N GLN A 46 -0.35 11.58 -2.55
CA GLN A 46 -1.21 11.41 -1.39
C GLN A 46 -0.92 12.58 -0.42
N LYS A 47 -1.92 13.45 -0.22
CA LYS A 47 -1.88 14.44 0.86
C LYS A 47 -1.89 13.65 2.17
N VAL A 48 -0.78 13.70 2.91
CA VAL A 48 -0.70 13.14 4.27
C VAL A 48 -1.51 14.05 5.17
N GLU A 49 -2.75 13.65 5.47
CA GLU A 49 -3.58 14.33 6.45
C GLU A 49 -3.09 13.92 7.85
N GLN A 50 -2.52 14.87 8.59
CA GLN A 50 -2.02 14.66 9.94
C GLN A 50 -3.20 14.53 10.93
N GLN A 51 -3.73 13.33 11.11
CA GLN A 51 -4.51 13.01 12.31
C GLN A 51 -3.54 12.76 13.47
N LEU A 52 -3.03 13.85 14.04
CA LEU A 52 -2.19 13.80 15.23
C LEU A 52 -3.06 13.48 16.45
N GLY A 53 -3.16 12.19 16.79
CA GLY A 53 -3.27 11.82 18.20
C GLY A 53 -2.09 12.44 18.95
N GLY A 54 -2.35 13.01 20.15
CA GLY A 54 -1.46 13.89 20.92
C GLY A 54 0.03 13.83 20.54
N SER A 55 0.57 14.94 20.03
CA SER A 55 1.91 15.02 19.43
C SER A 55 3.00 14.49 20.35
N CYS A 56 3.43 13.24 20.14
CA CYS A 56 4.59 12.69 20.82
C CYS A 56 5.85 13.30 20.20
N THR A 57 6.56 14.09 21.00
CA THR A 57 7.86 14.63 20.61
C THR A 57 8.95 13.57 20.83
N LEU A 58 10.03 13.67 20.07
CA LEU A 58 11.21 12.81 20.26
C LEU A 58 11.74 12.85 21.71
N LYS A 59 11.64 14.03 22.36
CA LYS A 59 12.03 14.23 23.75
C LYS A 59 11.12 13.45 24.72
N GLN A 60 9.80 13.46 24.51
CA GLN A 60 8.86 12.71 25.35
C GLN A 60 9.05 11.20 25.21
N TYR A 61 9.35 10.73 24.01
CA TYR A 61 9.67 9.32 23.74
C TYR A 61 11.01 8.88 24.39
N GLY A 62 11.91 9.81 24.72
CA GLY A 62 13.26 9.52 25.20
C GLY A 62 14.25 9.17 24.09
N GLY A 63 13.95 9.54 22.85
CA GLY A 63 14.83 9.31 21.70
C GLY A 63 15.93 10.37 21.60
N LYS A 64 17.06 9.99 20.99
CA LYS A 64 18.17 10.91 20.73
C LYS A 64 17.97 11.65 19.41
N ALA A 65 18.04 12.98 19.46
CA ALA A 65 18.08 13.80 18.26
C ALA A 65 19.24 13.33 17.37
N THR A 66 18.94 13.11 16.10
CA THR A 66 19.86 12.48 15.15
C THR A 66 19.93 13.33 13.90
N ASP A 67 21.12 13.78 13.53
CA ASP A 67 21.36 14.35 12.20
C ASP A 67 21.39 13.23 11.16
N LEU A 68 20.40 13.23 10.27
CA LEU A 68 20.26 12.20 9.23
C LEU A 68 21.50 12.09 8.35
N LYS A 69 22.21 13.20 8.09
CA LYS A 69 23.42 13.22 7.25
C LYS A 69 24.60 12.47 7.85
N SER A 70 24.56 12.18 9.15
CA SER A 70 25.55 11.35 9.84
C SER A 70 24.97 10.03 10.36
N ALA A 71 23.67 9.80 10.21
CA ALA A 71 22.94 8.69 10.81
C ALA A 71 23.01 7.38 10.02
N THR A 72 23.05 6.27 10.77
CA THR A 72 22.64 4.97 10.26
C THR A 72 21.19 4.71 10.64
N VAL A 73 20.32 4.53 9.65
CA VAL A 73 18.91 4.19 9.85
C VAL A 73 18.67 2.73 9.47
N GLY A 74 18.00 1.99 10.34
CA GLY A 74 17.53 0.64 10.03
C GLY A 74 16.10 0.68 9.48
N PHE A 75 15.83 -0.10 8.44
CA PHE A 75 14.48 -0.38 7.95
C PHE A 75 14.21 -1.89 8.00
N SER A 76 13.18 -2.29 8.74
CA SER A 76 12.72 -3.67 8.85
C SER A 76 11.43 -3.88 8.06
N GLN A 77 11.54 -4.61 6.94
CA GLN A 77 10.42 -5.02 6.09
C GLN A 77 9.84 -6.37 6.56
N SER A 78 8.54 -6.59 6.39
CA SER A 78 7.80 -7.72 6.95
C SER A 78 7.68 -8.96 6.05
N GLU A 79 7.21 -8.81 4.81
CA GLU A 79 6.89 -9.94 3.94
C GLU A 79 7.87 -10.18 2.79
N LYS A 80 7.78 -11.38 2.22
CA LYS A 80 8.43 -11.72 0.94
C LYS A 80 8.06 -10.69 -0.14
N GLU A 81 9.05 -10.30 -0.93
CA GLU A 81 8.92 -9.33 -2.03
C GLU A 81 8.15 -9.86 -3.26
N ALA A 82 7.46 -11.00 -3.13
CA ALA A 82 6.42 -11.40 -4.07
C ALA A 82 5.17 -10.49 -4.00
N ASN A 83 5.03 -9.72 -2.92
CA ASN A 83 4.02 -8.68 -2.78
C ASN A 83 4.52 -7.35 -3.37
N PRO A 84 3.97 -6.85 -4.51
CA PRO A 84 4.43 -5.62 -5.14
C PRO A 84 4.35 -4.38 -4.26
N PHE A 85 3.43 -4.36 -3.28
CA PHE A 85 3.33 -3.25 -2.34
C PHE A 85 4.60 -3.12 -1.48
N ARG A 86 5.19 -4.25 -1.03
CA ARG A 86 6.44 -4.23 -0.23
C ARG A 86 7.66 -3.85 -1.04
N VAL A 87 7.69 -4.20 -2.32
CA VAL A 87 8.73 -3.73 -3.25
C VAL A 87 8.65 -2.21 -3.39
N ALA A 88 7.45 -1.67 -3.64
CA ALA A 88 7.24 -0.24 -3.78
C ALA A 88 7.52 0.54 -2.48
N GLU A 89 7.08 0.03 -1.32
CA GLU A 89 7.36 0.66 -0.02
C GLU A 89 8.86 0.69 0.28
N THR A 90 9.56 -0.43 0.04
CA THR A 90 11.02 -0.51 0.24
C THR A 90 11.75 0.47 -0.67
N GLN A 91 11.33 0.57 -1.94
CA GLN A 91 11.91 1.52 -2.88
C GLN A 91 11.65 2.97 -2.44
N SER A 92 10.41 3.28 -2.03
CA SER A 92 10.02 4.61 -1.52
C SER A 92 10.89 5.03 -0.33
N ILE A 93 11.14 4.13 0.62
CA ILE A 93 12.01 4.41 1.78
C ILE A 93 13.46 4.64 1.35
N ARG A 94 13.98 3.86 0.39
CA ARG A 94 15.33 4.07 -0.16
C ARG A 94 15.47 5.43 -0.84
N ASP A 95 14.47 5.80 -1.64
CA ASP A 95 14.48 7.06 -2.37
C ASP A 95 14.40 8.26 -1.43
N GLU A 96 13.51 8.21 -0.42
CA GLU A 96 13.41 9.29 0.57
C GLU A 96 14.68 9.36 1.44
N ALA A 97 15.25 8.23 1.87
CA ALA A 97 16.50 8.20 2.61
C ALA A 97 17.65 8.85 1.83
N LYS A 98 17.75 8.59 0.52
CA LYS A 98 18.74 9.23 -0.36
C LYS A 98 18.48 10.72 -0.48
N LYS A 99 17.23 11.12 -0.69
CA LYS A 99 16.81 12.52 -0.88
C LYS A 99 17.10 13.37 0.35
N VAL A 100 16.84 12.87 1.56
CA VAL A 100 17.12 13.60 2.81
C VAL A 100 18.57 13.44 3.28
N GLY A 101 19.37 12.63 2.58
CA GLY A 101 20.80 12.48 2.79
C GLY A 101 21.19 11.56 3.94
N VAL A 102 20.38 10.54 4.27
CA VAL A 102 20.74 9.52 5.27
C VAL A 102 22.11 8.92 4.96
N LYS A 103 23.08 9.00 5.88
CA LYS A 103 24.44 8.49 5.66
C LYS A 103 24.45 7.01 5.26
N ARG A 104 23.65 6.19 5.96
CA ARG A 104 23.55 4.76 5.69
C ARG A 104 22.15 4.24 6.02
N LEU A 105 21.47 3.68 5.03
CA LEU A 105 20.27 2.90 5.23
C LEU A 105 20.63 1.40 5.26
N ILE A 106 20.23 0.69 6.30
CA ILE A 106 20.33 -0.78 6.38
C ILE A 106 18.92 -1.33 6.28
N VAL A 107 18.66 -2.12 5.24
CA VAL A 107 17.35 -2.76 5.03
C VAL A 107 17.45 -4.24 5.39
N THR A 108 16.51 -4.72 6.20
CA THR A 108 16.29 -6.15 6.47
C THR A 108 14.89 -6.55 6.00
N ASN A 109 14.69 -7.84 5.73
CA ASN A 109 13.39 -8.38 5.39
C ASN A 109 13.15 -9.67 6.19
N ALA A 110 12.03 -9.70 6.92
CA ALA A 110 11.63 -10.82 7.75
C ALA A 110 11.10 -12.03 6.96
N ASN A 111 10.82 -11.87 5.66
CA ASN A 111 10.33 -12.92 4.77
C ASN A 111 9.10 -13.67 5.34
N SER A 112 8.19 -12.89 5.95
CA SER A 112 6.97 -13.38 6.60
C SER A 112 7.22 -14.26 7.84
N GLN A 113 8.36 -14.08 8.52
CA GLN A 113 8.70 -14.81 9.75
C GLN A 113 8.87 -13.83 10.92
N LEU A 114 7.93 -13.86 11.88
CA LEU A 114 7.94 -12.93 13.02
C LEU A 114 9.23 -13.03 13.86
N ASN A 115 9.66 -14.25 14.18
CA ASN A 115 10.90 -14.47 14.94
C ASN A 115 12.12 -13.90 14.21
N LYS A 116 12.16 -14.03 12.88
CA LYS A 116 13.21 -13.41 12.07
C LYS A 116 13.14 -11.89 12.15
N GLN A 117 11.94 -11.29 12.08
CA GLN A 117 11.78 -9.84 12.21
C GLN A 117 12.32 -9.33 13.55
N ILE A 118 12.05 -10.06 14.64
CA ILE A 118 12.54 -9.73 15.97
C ILE A 118 14.08 -9.77 15.99
N SER A 119 14.69 -10.86 15.51
CA SER A 119 16.15 -11.01 15.45
C SER A 119 16.80 -9.94 14.58
N ASP A 120 16.26 -9.68 13.37
CA ASP A 120 16.77 -8.66 12.46
C ASP A 120 16.77 -7.26 13.12
N ILE A 121 15.70 -6.90 13.85
CA ILE A 121 15.61 -5.61 14.55
C ILE A 121 16.62 -5.55 15.70
N GLN A 122 16.75 -6.63 16.48
CA GLN A 122 17.74 -6.70 17.56
C GLN A 122 19.17 -6.54 17.02
N ASP A 123 19.48 -7.13 15.87
CA ASP A 123 20.77 -7.00 15.21
C ASP A 123 21.01 -5.57 14.70
N LEU A 124 19.99 -4.91 14.12
CA LEU A 124 20.08 -3.50 13.75
C LEU A 124 20.40 -2.63 14.97
N VAL A 125 19.70 -2.84 16.08
CA VAL A 125 19.94 -2.13 17.35
C VAL A 125 21.36 -2.41 17.87
N ALA A 126 21.81 -3.66 17.86
CA ALA A 126 23.14 -4.05 18.30
C ALA A 126 24.25 -3.41 17.45
N ARG A 127 23.99 -3.20 16.15
CA ARG A 127 24.87 -2.48 15.22
C ARG A 127 24.86 -0.96 15.40
N GLY A 128 24.09 -0.43 16.35
CA GLY A 128 24.08 0.98 16.72
C GLY A 128 23.36 1.88 15.71
N VAL A 129 22.29 1.41 15.07
CA VAL A 129 21.43 2.31 14.29
C VAL A 129 20.88 3.44 15.17
N ASN A 130 20.77 4.64 14.60
CA ASN A 130 20.29 5.82 15.31
C ASN A 130 18.75 5.89 15.35
N ALA A 131 18.10 5.33 14.33
CA ALA A 131 16.64 5.24 14.24
C ALA A 131 16.23 3.97 13.49
N LEU A 132 15.00 3.53 13.75
CA LEU A 132 14.37 2.39 13.13
C LEU A 132 13.05 2.79 12.49
N VAL A 133 12.89 2.40 11.23
CA VAL A 133 11.60 2.32 10.55
C VAL A 133 11.21 0.84 10.50
N VAL A 134 10.00 0.51 10.92
CA VAL A 134 9.53 -0.88 11.00
C VAL A 134 8.19 -0.98 10.30
N ALA A 135 8.08 -1.83 9.30
CA ALA A 135 6.80 -2.31 8.79
C ALA A 135 6.46 -3.61 9.55
N PRO A 136 5.57 -3.59 10.56
CA PRO A 136 5.31 -4.79 11.36
C PRO A 136 4.73 -5.92 10.52
N LEU A 137 5.16 -7.15 10.73
CA LEU A 137 4.51 -8.31 10.13
C LEU A 137 3.12 -8.53 10.72
N ASN A 138 3.01 -8.55 12.05
CA ASN A 138 1.73 -8.71 12.76
C ASN A 138 1.47 -7.48 13.64
N SER A 139 0.23 -7.29 14.06
CA SER A 139 -0.11 -6.26 15.05
C SER A 139 0.54 -6.54 16.41
N GLU A 140 0.80 -7.81 16.73
CA GLU A 140 1.27 -8.27 18.04
C GLU A 140 2.62 -9.01 17.93
N GLY A 141 3.35 -9.10 19.05
CA GLY A 141 4.54 -9.94 19.18
C GLY A 141 5.87 -9.25 18.90
N LEU A 142 5.88 -7.97 18.55
CA LEU A 142 7.11 -7.18 18.36
C LEU A 142 7.67 -6.56 19.65
N GLU A 143 7.04 -6.78 20.81
CA GLU A 143 7.46 -6.24 22.10
C GLU A 143 8.95 -6.50 22.41
N PRO A 144 9.52 -7.70 22.17
CA PRO A 144 10.95 -7.94 22.44
C PRO A 144 11.88 -7.06 21.58
N ALA A 145 11.49 -6.80 20.32
CA ALA A 145 12.24 -5.93 19.42
C ALA A 145 12.13 -4.45 19.82
N LEU A 146 10.92 -3.99 20.17
CA LEU A 146 10.70 -2.63 20.67
C LEU A 146 11.43 -2.38 21.99
N ALA A 147 11.43 -3.36 22.89
CA ALA A 147 12.18 -3.30 24.13
C ALA A 147 13.70 -3.22 23.90
N ALA A 148 14.24 -3.93 22.91
CA ALA A 148 15.65 -3.83 22.55
C ALA A 148 16.01 -2.42 22.06
N ALA A 149 15.19 -1.82 21.18
CA ALA A 149 15.38 -0.46 20.68
C ALA A 149 15.36 0.57 21.82
N ARG A 150 14.36 0.48 22.73
CA ARG A 150 14.26 1.38 23.89
C ARG A 150 15.46 1.33 24.82
N LYS A 151 15.99 0.14 25.11
CA LYS A 151 17.19 -0.01 25.96
C LYS A 151 18.43 0.70 25.40
N ARG A 152 18.41 1.11 24.14
CA ARG A 152 19.49 1.83 23.46
C ARG A 152 19.10 3.24 23.02
N ASP A 153 17.95 3.75 23.48
CA ASP A 153 17.37 5.05 23.12
C ASP A 153 17.16 5.23 21.60
N VAL A 154 16.92 4.13 20.88
CA VAL A 154 16.66 4.14 19.44
C VAL A 154 15.20 4.49 19.19
N ALA A 155 14.98 5.54 18.40
CA ALA A 155 13.64 5.94 17.97
C ALA A 155 13.05 4.90 17.01
N VAL A 156 11.83 4.44 17.30
CA VAL A 156 11.10 3.49 16.44
C VAL A 156 9.90 4.18 15.83
N ILE A 157 9.83 4.16 14.50
CA ILE A 157 8.70 4.63 13.71
C ILE A 157 8.09 3.40 13.06
N THR A 158 6.80 3.16 13.28
CA THR A 158 6.09 2.10 12.57
C THR A 158 5.43 2.65 11.31
N VAL A 159 5.42 1.84 10.25
CA VAL A 159 4.80 2.19 8.97
C VAL A 159 3.85 1.09 8.51
N ASP A 160 2.81 1.48 7.76
CA ASP A 160 1.78 0.60 7.20
C ASP A 160 0.93 -0.12 8.24
N ARG A 161 1.47 -0.98 9.11
CA ARG A 161 0.68 -1.70 10.11
C ARG A 161 0.78 -1.08 11.50
N LYS A 162 -0.37 -0.91 12.16
CA LYS A 162 -0.41 -0.53 13.59
C LYS A 162 0.05 -1.70 14.47
N LEU A 163 0.34 -1.39 15.74
CA LEU A 163 0.61 -2.38 16.78
C LEU A 163 -0.56 -2.47 17.76
N THR A 164 -0.81 -3.66 18.29
CA THR A 164 -1.77 -3.95 19.37
C THR A 164 -0.99 -4.35 20.61
N GLY A 165 -1.20 -3.65 21.73
CA GLY A 165 -0.44 -3.87 22.98
C GLY A 165 0.61 -2.78 23.22
N PRO A 166 1.64 -2.62 22.35
CA PRO A 166 2.61 -1.53 22.45
C PRO A 166 1.95 -0.15 22.49
N GLN A 167 2.46 0.71 23.36
CA GLN A 167 1.91 2.03 23.65
C GLN A 167 2.63 3.12 22.84
N HIS A 168 1.85 3.98 22.18
CA HIS A 168 2.37 5.17 21.52
C HIS A 168 3.11 6.08 22.51
N CYS A 169 4.19 6.72 22.05
CA CYS A 169 5.07 7.57 22.84
C CYS A 169 5.81 6.88 23.99
N LYS A 170 5.73 5.55 24.07
CA LYS A 170 6.48 4.73 25.02
C LYS A 170 7.22 3.65 24.28
N ASP A 171 6.52 2.76 23.58
CA ASP A 171 7.10 1.63 22.86
C ASP A 171 7.54 1.97 21.44
N TYR A 172 6.88 2.95 20.82
CA TYR A 172 7.23 3.52 19.52
C TYR A 172 6.91 5.03 19.50
N LEU A 173 7.67 5.77 18.69
CA LEU A 173 7.57 7.23 18.60
C LEU A 173 6.30 7.66 17.89
N THR A 174 6.04 7.09 16.72
CA THR A 174 4.87 7.42 15.91
C THR A 174 4.56 6.30 14.92
N PHE A 175 3.34 6.32 14.39
CA PHE A 175 2.87 5.45 13.34
C PHE A 175 2.56 6.28 12.10
N ILE A 176 3.05 5.84 10.93
CA ILE A 176 2.76 6.45 9.64
C ILE A 176 1.99 5.42 8.80
N GLY A 177 0.72 5.70 8.55
CA GLY A 177 -0.11 4.84 7.72
C GLY A 177 -1.45 5.46 7.44
N SER A 178 -2.34 4.67 6.85
CA SER A 178 -3.69 5.12 6.49
C SER A 178 -4.71 4.81 7.58
N ASP A 179 -5.87 5.47 7.50
CA ASP A 179 -7.07 5.00 8.16
C ASP A 179 -7.66 3.81 7.37
N PHE A 180 -7.42 2.60 7.88
CA PHE A 180 -7.86 1.37 7.24
C PHE A 180 -9.37 1.17 7.25
N VAL A 181 -10.08 1.67 8.28
CA VAL A 181 -11.54 1.64 8.33
C VAL A 181 -12.09 2.54 7.23
N GLN A 182 -11.58 3.77 7.11
CA GLN A 182 -11.98 4.68 6.04
C GLN A 182 -11.66 4.12 4.65
N GLN A 183 -10.53 3.45 4.47
CA GLN A 183 -10.22 2.73 3.22
C GLN A 183 -11.28 1.68 2.89
N GLY A 184 -11.68 0.86 3.87
CA GLY A 184 -12.77 -0.11 3.73
C GLY A 184 -14.10 0.54 3.34
N GLN A 185 -14.45 1.64 4.00
CA GLN A 185 -15.66 2.41 3.69
C GLN A 185 -15.65 2.96 2.25
N ARG A 186 -14.52 3.48 1.79
CA ARG A 186 -14.37 3.98 0.41
C ARG A 186 -14.51 2.86 -0.62
N ALA A 187 -13.99 1.68 -0.33
CA ALA A 187 -14.17 0.50 -1.19
C ALA A 187 -15.64 0.06 -1.25
N ALA A 188 -16.36 0.10 -0.12
CA ALA A 188 -17.80 -0.15 -0.09
C ALA A 188 -18.58 0.89 -0.90
N ASP A 189 -18.32 2.19 -0.70
CA ASP A 189 -18.99 3.25 -1.45
C ASP A 189 -18.79 3.11 -2.97
N ALA A 190 -17.57 2.73 -3.40
CA ALA A 190 -17.30 2.46 -4.81
C ALA A 190 -18.09 1.25 -5.35
N MET A 191 -18.19 0.17 -4.56
CA MET A 191 -18.95 -1.02 -4.95
C MET A 191 -20.45 -0.76 -5.01
N ILE A 192 -21.00 -0.02 -4.03
CA ILE A 192 -22.42 0.38 -4.00
C ILE A 192 -22.75 1.18 -5.26
N LYS A 193 -21.89 2.16 -5.61
CA LYS A 193 -22.06 2.96 -6.82
C LYS A 193 -22.03 2.09 -8.09
N ALA A 194 -21.07 1.17 -8.18
CA ALA A 194 -20.90 0.31 -9.36
C ALA A 194 -22.06 -0.68 -9.55
N THR A 195 -22.72 -1.10 -8.46
CA THR A 195 -23.76 -2.14 -8.47
C THR A 195 -25.18 -1.59 -8.34
N GLY A 196 -25.35 -0.27 -8.19
CA GLY A 196 -26.64 0.33 -7.87
C GLY A 196 -27.22 -0.19 -6.54
N GLY A 197 -26.36 -0.63 -5.61
CA GLY A 197 -26.78 -1.15 -4.29
C GLY A 197 -27.38 -2.55 -4.30
N LYS A 198 -27.24 -3.33 -5.38
CA LYS A 198 -27.76 -4.71 -5.48
C LYS A 198 -26.72 -5.64 -6.12
N ALA A 199 -26.17 -6.56 -5.33
CA ALA A 199 -25.23 -7.56 -5.80
C ALA A 199 -25.09 -8.71 -4.81
N ASN A 200 -24.55 -9.83 -5.29
CA ASN A 200 -23.90 -10.82 -4.44
C ASN A 200 -22.38 -10.54 -4.47
N VAL A 201 -21.75 -10.48 -3.31
CA VAL A 201 -20.35 -10.08 -3.15
C VAL A 201 -19.57 -11.18 -2.44
N ALA A 202 -18.45 -11.58 -3.03
CA ALA A 202 -17.41 -12.36 -2.36
C ALA A 202 -16.28 -11.42 -1.94
N ILE A 203 -15.72 -11.62 -0.74
CA ILE A 203 -14.61 -10.83 -0.22
C ILE A 203 -13.36 -11.70 -0.13
N LEU A 204 -12.31 -11.27 -0.82
CA LEU A 204 -10.96 -11.83 -0.66
C LEU A 204 -10.19 -10.99 0.35
N LEU A 205 -9.92 -11.58 1.50
CA LEU A 205 -9.24 -10.96 2.64
C LEU A 205 -7.72 -11.05 2.49
N GLY A 206 -7.01 -10.15 3.16
CA GLY A 206 -5.57 -10.25 3.37
C GLY A 206 -5.20 -11.31 4.41
N SER A 207 -3.93 -11.31 4.83
CA SER A 207 -3.45 -12.16 5.94
C SER A 207 -4.18 -11.79 7.24
N SER A 208 -4.46 -12.79 8.07
CA SER A 208 -5.05 -12.61 9.40
C SER A 208 -4.02 -12.07 10.42
N GLY A 209 -4.49 -11.56 11.57
CA GLY A 209 -3.62 -11.14 12.68
C GLY A 209 -2.96 -9.78 12.48
N ASN A 210 -3.49 -8.97 11.55
CA ASN A 210 -3.07 -7.59 11.37
C ASN A 210 -4.27 -6.66 11.14
N ASN A 211 -4.15 -5.44 11.67
CA ASN A 211 -5.20 -4.42 11.60
C ASN A 211 -5.53 -3.99 10.17
N VAL A 212 -4.61 -4.13 9.21
CA VAL A 212 -4.88 -3.73 7.82
C VAL A 212 -6.02 -4.55 7.23
N THR A 213 -6.00 -5.87 7.40
CA THR A 213 -7.08 -6.76 6.94
C THR A 213 -8.35 -6.53 7.75
N GLU A 214 -8.23 -6.48 9.07
CA GLU A 214 -9.36 -6.43 10.00
C GLU A 214 -10.14 -5.11 9.87
N ASP A 215 -9.45 -3.96 9.91
CA ASP A 215 -10.06 -2.64 9.84
C ASP A 215 -10.67 -2.37 8.47
N ARG A 216 -10.00 -2.76 7.37
CA ARG A 216 -10.56 -2.63 6.01
C ARG A 216 -11.82 -3.45 5.85
N ASN A 217 -11.81 -4.71 6.30
CA ASN A 217 -12.99 -5.56 6.21
C ASN A 217 -14.14 -5.02 7.06
N LYS A 218 -13.85 -4.58 8.29
CA LYS A 218 -14.83 -3.95 9.17
C LYS A 218 -15.44 -2.70 8.52
N GLY A 219 -14.61 -1.78 8.04
CA GLY A 219 -15.06 -0.54 7.39
C GLY A 219 -15.91 -0.80 6.16
N PHE A 220 -15.55 -1.82 5.37
CA PHE A 220 -16.34 -2.25 4.23
C PHE A 220 -17.70 -2.80 4.65
N LEU A 221 -17.73 -3.79 5.56
CA LEU A 221 -18.95 -4.45 5.99
C LEU A 221 -19.92 -3.49 6.69
N ASP A 222 -19.41 -2.61 7.55
CA ASP A 222 -20.25 -1.63 8.27
C ASP A 222 -20.88 -0.63 7.29
N ARG A 223 -20.10 -0.13 6.32
CA ARG A 223 -20.61 0.80 5.30
C ARG A 223 -21.64 0.13 4.38
N MET A 224 -21.44 -1.14 4.03
CA MET A 224 -22.41 -1.90 3.22
C MET A 224 -23.74 -2.10 3.97
N LYS A 225 -23.69 -2.45 5.26
CA LYS A 225 -24.90 -2.57 6.10
C LYS A 225 -25.64 -1.24 6.22
N GLU A 226 -24.91 -0.14 6.37
CA GLU A 226 -25.47 1.21 6.52
C GLU A 226 -26.15 1.69 5.22
N LYS A 227 -25.49 1.56 4.07
CA LYS A 227 -25.91 2.22 2.83
C LYS A 227 -26.53 1.32 1.77
N ALA A 228 -26.29 0.01 1.82
CA ALA A 228 -26.74 -0.93 0.81
C ALA A 228 -27.13 -2.30 1.40
N PRO A 229 -28.17 -2.35 2.26
CA PRO A 229 -28.64 -3.59 2.86
C PRO A 229 -29.14 -4.63 1.84
N GLY A 230 -29.36 -4.23 0.58
CA GLY A 230 -29.70 -5.12 -0.53
C GLY A 230 -28.52 -5.92 -1.10
N ILE A 231 -27.27 -5.58 -0.74
CA ILE A 231 -26.09 -6.36 -1.11
C ILE A 231 -25.92 -7.54 -0.15
N LYS A 232 -25.69 -8.73 -0.72
CA LYS A 232 -25.47 -9.96 0.05
C LYS A 232 -24.00 -10.35 -0.01
N ILE A 233 -23.35 -10.48 1.15
CA ILE A 233 -22.03 -11.10 1.23
C ILE A 233 -22.22 -12.61 1.19
N VAL A 234 -21.76 -13.26 0.11
CA VAL A 234 -21.98 -14.70 -0.12
C VAL A 234 -20.75 -15.54 0.19
N ALA A 235 -19.57 -14.93 0.29
CA ALA A 235 -18.33 -15.61 0.68
C ALA A 235 -17.33 -14.63 1.28
N GLN A 236 -16.51 -15.11 2.22
CA GLN A 236 -15.30 -14.43 2.68
C GLN A 236 -14.19 -15.47 2.82
N GLN A 237 -13.09 -15.28 2.11
CA GLN A 237 -11.94 -16.18 2.16
C GLN A 237 -10.65 -15.39 2.16
N THR A 238 -9.59 -15.90 2.80
CA THR A 238 -8.30 -15.24 2.80
C THR A 238 -7.48 -15.62 1.56
N GLY A 239 -6.99 -14.59 0.88
CA GLY A 239 -5.93 -14.68 -0.12
C GLY A 239 -4.54 -14.45 0.46
N GLU A 240 -4.42 -14.21 1.77
CA GLU A 240 -3.16 -13.97 2.50
C GLU A 240 -2.26 -12.85 1.92
N PHE A 241 -2.84 -11.89 1.19
CA PHE A 241 -2.09 -10.91 0.38
C PHE A 241 -1.15 -11.55 -0.67
N LEU A 242 -1.35 -12.82 -1.01
CA LEU A 242 -0.57 -13.56 -2.00
C LEU A 242 -1.39 -13.76 -3.28
N ARG A 243 -0.75 -13.50 -4.43
CA ARG A 243 -1.38 -13.68 -5.73
C ARG A 243 -1.90 -15.11 -5.94
N GLU A 244 -1.03 -16.09 -5.69
CA GLU A 244 -1.34 -17.51 -5.90
C GLU A 244 -2.49 -17.97 -4.99
N LYS A 245 -2.44 -17.62 -3.71
CA LYS A 245 -3.50 -17.98 -2.76
C LYS A 245 -4.82 -17.33 -3.14
N GLY A 246 -4.81 -16.05 -3.52
CA GLY A 246 -6.00 -15.34 -4.01
C GLY A 246 -6.63 -15.94 -5.27
N GLN A 247 -5.87 -16.66 -6.10
CA GLN A 247 -6.40 -17.38 -7.27
C GLN A 247 -7.02 -18.74 -6.92
N SER A 248 -6.68 -19.31 -5.76
CA SER A 248 -7.08 -20.66 -5.34
C SER A 248 -8.37 -20.73 -4.52
N VAL A 249 -8.91 -19.58 -4.10
CA VAL A 249 -10.04 -19.47 -3.17
C VAL A 249 -11.28 -18.91 -3.83
#